data_AF-A0A1Z4JS65-F1
#
_entry.id   AF-A0A1Z4JS65-F1
#
_cell.length_a   1.000
_cell.length_b   1.000
_cell.length_c   1.000
_cell.angle_alpha   90.00
_cell.angle_beta   90.00
_cell.angle_gamma   90.00
#
_symmetry.space_group_name_H-M   'P 1'
#
loop_
_entity.id
_entity.type
_entity.pdbx_description
1 polymer ?
#
loop_
_entity_poly.entity_id
_entity_poly.type
_entity_poly.pdbx_seq_one_letter_code
_entity_poly.pdbx_strand_id
1 'polypeptide(L)'
;MSWKMYEIDRCAHDLVLKFRDKKDVLNESHKMRVTTAYGLERFWGEHLRLQRENQDKADYWKETWDELCRILRQAGIQIPNDPVSTENSAAIKTMTDKLWNFDQEQRKIALAILIELCDSLIWWTQRYKKPKQGVGGKTDAR
;
A
#
# COMPACT_ATOMS: atom_id res chain seq x y z
N MET A 1 -12.88 26.74 3.72
CA MET A 1 -11.94 25.64 3.39
C MET A 1 -12.62 24.79 2.33
N SER A 2 -12.16 24.82 1.08
CA SER A 2 -12.74 23.93 0.06
C SER A 2 -12.41 22.49 0.44
N TRP A 3 -13.43 21.63 0.53
CA TRP A 3 -13.25 20.18 0.49
C TRP A 3 -12.41 19.84 -0.75
N LYS A 4 -11.11 19.67 -0.59
CA LYS A 4 -10.36 18.83 -1.51
C LYS A 4 -10.84 17.43 -1.16
N MET A 5 -11.57 16.77 -2.06
CA MET A 5 -11.69 15.32 -1.99
C MET A 5 -10.28 14.82 -1.75
N TYR A 6 -10.04 14.15 -0.62
CA TYR A 6 -8.71 13.68 -0.24
C TYR A 6 -8.10 13.08 -1.51
N GLU A 7 -6.90 13.54 -1.88
CA GLU A 7 -6.25 13.24 -3.16
C GLU A 7 -5.84 11.76 -3.26
N ILE A 8 -6.63 10.83 -2.69
CA ILE A 8 -6.46 9.38 -2.61
C ILE A 8 -6.32 8.81 -4.01
N ASP A 9 -7.20 9.19 -4.94
CA ASP A 9 -7.11 8.70 -6.33
C ASP A 9 -5.81 9.17 -7.00
N ARG A 10 -5.45 10.46 -6.84
CA ARG A 10 -4.18 11.00 -7.36
C ARG A 10 -2.97 10.32 -6.72
N CYS A 11 -3.02 10.10 -5.41
CA CYS A 11 -1.99 9.40 -4.66
C CYS A 11 -1.82 7.96 -5.16
N ALA A 12 -2.94 7.25 -5.35
CA ALA A 12 -2.94 5.89 -5.89
C ALA A 12 -2.36 5.87 -7.30
N HIS A 13 -2.79 6.81 -8.16
CA HIS A 13 -2.24 6.99 -9.49
C HIS A 13 -0.71 7.17 -9.46
N ASP A 14 -0.22 8.10 -8.65
CA ASP A 14 1.20 8.44 -8.58
C ASP A 14 2.04 7.26 -8.03
N LEU A 15 1.53 6.55 -7.02
CA LEU A 15 2.13 5.32 -6.52
C LEU A 15 2.18 4.24 -7.60
N VAL A 16 1.06 3.93 -8.26
CA VAL A 16 1.04 2.90 -9.32
C VAL A 16 1.99 3.28 -10.45
N LEU A 17 2.01 4.55 -10.86
CA LEU A 17 2.89 5.02 -11.92
C LEU A 17 4.37 4.88 -11.54
N LYS A 18 4.74 5.21 -10.30
CA LYS A 18 6.10 5.05 -9.77
C LYS A 18 6.57 3.59 -9.78
N PHE A 19 5.69 2.64 -9.47
CA PHE A 19 6.04 1.22 -9.40
C PHE A 19 5.70 0.43 -10.68
N ARG A 20 5.12 1.07 -11.70
CA ARG A 20 4.60 0.43 -12.92
C ARG A 20 5.63 -0.44 -13.63
N ASP A 21 6.85 0.08 -13.75
CA ASP A 21 7.90 -0.54 -14.56
C ASP A 21 8.71 -1.58 -13.77
N LYS A 22 8.43 -1.75 -12.46
CA LYS A 22 9.04 -2.80 -11.62
C LYS A 22 8.30 -4.13 -11.81
N LYS A 23 9.06 -5.22 -11.97
CA LYS A 23 8.52 -6.53 -12.34
C LYS A 23 7.58 -7.09 -11.27
N ASP A 24 6.34 -7.41 -11.68
CA ASP A 24 5.30 -8.06 -10.87
C ASP A 24 4.90 -7.31 -9.58
N VAL A 25 5.32 -6.05 -9.39
CA VAL A 25 5.03 -5.26 -8.18
C VAL A 25 3.57 -4.85 -8.10
N LEU A 26 2.97 -4.41 -9.21
CA LEU A 26 1.58 -3.96 -9.20
C LEU A 26 0.58 -5.05 -8.82
N ASN A 27 0.96 -6.33 -8.91
CA ASN A 27 0.11 -7.43 -8.41
C ASN A 27 -0.09 -7.38 -6.90
N GLU A 28 0.77 -6.69 -6.16
CA GLU A 28 0.65 -6.49 -4.72
C GLU A 28 -0.55 -5.62 -4.34
N SER A 29 -1.09 -4.76 -5.22
CA SER A 29 -2.29 -3.95 -4.91
C SER A 29 -3.51 -4.79 -4.53
N HIS A 30 -3.67 -5.96 -5.15
CA HIS A 30 -4.74 -6.89 -4.75
C HIS A 30 -4.50 -7.49 -3.37
N LYS A 31 -3.23 -7.80 -3.04
CA LYS A 31 -2.86 -8.33 -1.73
C LYS A 31 -3.02 -7.26 -0.64
N MET A 32 -2.62 -6.03 -0.92
CA MET A 32 -2.84 -4.85 -0.06
C MET A 32 -4.31 -4.75 0.32
N ARG A 33 -5.22 -4.80 -0.66
CA ARG A 33 -6.66 -4.72 -0.42
C ARG A 33 -7.22 -5.87 0.41
N VAL A 34 -6.69 -7.08 0.26
CA VAL A 34 -7.08 -8.23 1.09
C VAL A 34 -6.55 -8.07 2.51
N THR A 35 -5.32 -7.57 2.65
CA THR A 35 -4.66 -7.40 3.95
C THR A 35 -5.36 -6.37 4.84
N THR A 36 -6.07 -5.39 4.27
CA THR A 36 -6.84 -4.40 5.06
C THR A 36 -7.89 -5.03 5.97
N ALA A 37 -8.41 -6.21 5.62
CA ALA A 37 -9.37 -6.95 6.43
C ALA A 37 -8.79 -7.46 7.76
N TYR A 38 -7.46 -7.51 7.88
CA TYR A 38 -6.76 -8.01 9.06
C TYR A 38 -6.15 -6.90 9.93
N GLY A 39 -6.46 -5.64 9.66
CA GLY A 39 -6.02 -4.51 10.49
C GLY A 39 -4.76 -3.79 10.01
N LEU A 40 -4.47 -2.68 10.67
CA LEU A 40 -3.38 -1.76 10.32
C LEU A 40 -2.01 -2.40 10.57
N GLU A 41 -1.88 -3.17 11.64
CA GLU A 41 -0.66 -3.86 12.03
C GLU A 41 -0.22 -4.90 11.00
N ARG A 42 -1.18 -5.65 10.43
CA ARG A 42 -0.86 -6.68 9.43
C ARG A 42 -0.55 -6.04 8.10
N PHE A 43 -1.23 -4.95 7.75
CA PHE A 43 -0.91 -4.17 6.57
C PHE A 43 0.50 -3.58 6.67
N TRP A 44 0.81 -2.90 7.78
CA TRP A 44 2.13 -2.33 8.02
C TRP A 44 3.21 -3.42 8.06
N GLY A 45 3.00 -4.55 8.73
CA GLY A 45 4.03 -5.59 8.86
C GLY A 45 4.45 -6.25 7.53
N GLU A 46 3.65 -6.13 6.47
CA GLU A 46 3.91 -6.81 5.21
C GLU A 46 5.13 -6.26 4.46
N HIS A 47 5.44 -4.96 4.59
CA HIS A 47 6.66 -4.41 3.99
C HIS A 47 7.91 -5.05 4.62
N LEU A 48 7.93 -5.26 5.95
CA LEU A 48 9.03 -5.92 6.65
C LEU A 48 9.20 -7.37 6.20
N ARG A 49 8.07 -8.09 6.01
CA ARG A 49 8.09 -9.47 5.49
C ARG A 49 8.73 -9.51 4.10
N LEU A 50 8.34 -8.58 3.24
CA LEU A 50 8.77 -8.51 1.85
C LEU A 50 10.21 -8.02 1.69
N GLN A 51 10.78 -7.25 2.62
CA GLN A 51 12.18 -6.81 2.55
C GLN A 51 13.16 -7.99 2.38
N ARG A 52 12.80 -9.17 2.90
CA ARG A 52 13.60 -10.40 2.79
C ARG A 52 13.41 -11.16 1.47
N GLU A 53 12.35 -10.86 0.73
CA GLU A 53 11.95 -11.60 -0.47
C GLU A 53 12.14 -10.76 -1.74
N ASN A 54 11.64 -9.52 -1.73
CA ASN A 54 11.64 -8.62 -2.87
C ASN A 54 11.54 -7.16 -2.40
N GLN A 55 12.65 -6.43 -2.53
CA GLN A 55 12.74 -5.04 -2.10
C GLN A 55 11.75 -4.13 -2.82
N ASP A 56 11.56 -4.31 -4.13
CA ASP A 56 10.64 -3.47 -4.92
C ASP A 56 9.18 -3.58 -4.44
N LYS A 57 8.77 -4.78 -4.04
CA LYS A 57 7.45 -5.01 -3.43
C LYS A 57 7.41 -4.41 -2.03
N ALA A 58 8.44 -4.63 -1.21
CA ALA A 58 8.52 -4.05 0.12
C ALA A 58 8.38 -2.53 0.10
N ASP A 59 9.09 -1.86 -0.81
CA ASP A 59 9.02 -0.42 -1.03
C ASP A 59 7.61 0.01 -1.40
N TYR A 60 6.92 -0.74 -2.26
CA TYR A 60 5.54 -0.40 -2.66
C TYR A 60 4.57 -0.45 -1.47
N TRP A 61 4.67 -1.46 -0.62
CA TRP A 61 3.90 -1.55 0.62
C TRP A 61 4.25 -0.43 1.61
N LYS A 62 5.55 -0.14 1.78
CA LYS A 62 6.01 0.91 2.69
C LYS A 62 5.56 2.29 2.24
N GLU A 63 5.69 2.60 0.95
CA GLU A 63 5.26 3.89 0.41
C GLU A 63 3.73 4.05 0.45
N THR A 64 2.98 2.97 0.22
CA THR A 64 1.52 2.99 0.38
C THR A 64 1.14 3.31 1.83
N TRP A 65 1.84 2.73 2.80
CA TRP A 65 1.67 3.05 4.22
C TRP A 65 2.04 4.50 4.55
N ASP A 66 3.14 5.00 3.99
CA ASP A 66 3.59 6.38 4.21
C ASP A 66 2.59 7.41 3.66
N GLU A 67 2.01 7.12 2.50
CA GLU A 67 0.96 7.94 1.91
C GLU A 67 -0.33 7.91 2.74
N LEU A 68 -0.73 6.75 3.27
CA LEU A 68 -1.84 6.68 4.24
C LEU A 68 -1.57 7.60 5.44
N CYS A 69 -0.39 7.51 6.05
CA CYS A 69 0.00 8.36 7.17
C CYS A 69 -0.03 9.84 6.80
N ARG A 70 0.41 10.19 5.58
CA ARG A 70 0.38 11.58 5.09
C ARG A 70 -1.05 12.09 4.91
N ILE A 71 -1.94 11.31 4.30
CA ILE A 71 -3.35 11.66 4.07
C ILE A 71 -4.04 11.89 5.42
N LEU A 72 -3.87 10.96 6.36
CA LEU A 72 -4.52 11.05 7.68
C LEU A 72 -3.97 12.19 8.53
N ARG A 73 -2.70 12.52 8.39
CA ARG A 73 -2.11 13.69 9.06
C ARG A 73 -2.78 14.99 8.64
N GLN A 74 -3.21 15.11 7.38
CA GLN A 74 -3.97 16.28 6.91
C GLN A 74 -5.35 16.39 7.59
N ALA A 75 -5.90 15.27 8.05
CA ALA A 75 -7.14 15.19 8.83
C ALA A 75 -6.89 15.24 10.36
N GLY A 76 -5.66 15.51 10.81
CA GLY A 76 -5.31 15.56 12.23
C GLY A 76 -5.15 14.19 12.90
N ILE A 77 -5.13 13.10 12.14
CA ILE A 77 -4.98 11.73 12.64
C ILE A 77 -3.52 11.29 12.45
N GLN A 78 -2.84 10.93 13.54
CA GLN A 78 -1.45 10.47 13.51
C GLN A 78 -1.39 8.96 13.75
N ILE A 79 -1.29 8.19 12.67
CA ILE A 79 -0.95 6.77 12.77
C ILE A 79 0.54 6.62 13.08
N PRO A 80 0.93 5.70 13.97
CA PRO A 80 2.33 5.29 14.16
C PRO A 80 3.03 4.99 12.83
N ASN A 81 4.26 5.46 12.66
CA ASN A 81 5.06 5.19 11.45
C ASN A 81 6.56 5.30 11.73
N ASP A 82 7.00 4.65 12.80
CA ASP A 82 8.41 4.69 13.19
C ASP A 82 9.28 3.94 12.17
N PRO A 83 10.53 4.37 11.93
CA PRO A 83 11.49 3.57 11.18
C PRO A 83 11.84 2.30 11.98
N VAL A 84 11.57 1.13 11.41
CA VAL A 84 11.82 -0.17 12.02
C VAL A 84 12.68 -1.02 11.09
N SER A 85 13.72 -1.66 11.65
CA SER A 85 14.54 -2.67 10.96
C SER A 85 14.00 -4.07 11.22
N THR A 86 14.04 -4.94 10.21
CA THR A 86 13.64 -6.36 10.31
C THR A 86 14.44 -7.16 11.33
N GLU A 87 15.65 -6.71 11.66
CA GLU A 87 16.55 -7.40 12.58
C GLU A 87 16.36 -6.98 14.04
N ASN A 88 15.51 -5.97 14.29
CA ASN A 88 15.23 -5.47 15.63
C ASN A 88 13.83 -5.89 16.09
N SER A 89 13.73 -7.09 16.67
CA SER A 89 12.47 -7.62 17.18
C SER A 89 11.81 -6.75 18.25
N ALA A 90 12.60 -6.04 19.07
CA ALA A 90 12.08 -5.13 20.08
C ALA A 90 11.38 -3.92 19.43
N ALA A 91 12.00 -3.32 18.41
CA ALA A 91 11.41 -2.21 17.65
C ALA A 91 10.14 -2.64 16.91
N ILE A 92 10.13 -3.83 16.31
CA ILE A 92 8.93 -4.41 15.68
C ILE A 92 7.80 -4.53 16.71
N LYS A 93 8.09 -5.09 17.90
CA LYS A 93 7.10 -5.22 18.96
C LYS A 93 6.55 -3.86 19.40
N THR A 94 7.44 -2.88 19.64
CA THR A 94 7.02 -1.52 20.04
C THR A 94 6.11 -0.87 19.01
N MET A 95 6.44 -0.99 17.73
CA MET A 95 5.62 -0.41 16.66
C MET A 95 4.26 -1.11 16.52
N THR A 96 4.23 -2.44 16.62
CA THR A 96 2.98 -3.21 16.65
C THR A 96 2.12 -2.86 17.86
N ASP A 97 2.71 -2.72 19.05
CA ASP A 97 2.01 -2.29 20.27
C ASP A 97 1.39 -0.89 20.10
N LYS A 98 2.07 0.04 19.41
CA LYS A 98 1.50 1.37 19.09
C LYS A 98 0.28 1.25 18.17
N LEU A 99 0.32 0.37 17.18
CA LEU A 99 -0.82 0.15 16.27
C LEU A 99 -2.01 -0.53 16.97
N TRP A 100 -1.74 -1.48 17.88
CA TRP A 100 -2.78 -2.12 18.68
C TRP A 100 -3.41 -1.24 19.74
N ASN A 101 -2.67 -0.27 20.27
CA ASN A 101 -3.17 0.70 21.23
C ASN A 101 -3.67 2.00 20.55
N PHE A 102 -3.64 2.07 19.22
CA PHE A 102 -4.15 3.22 18.47
C PHE A 102 -5.66 3.41 18.71
N ASP A 103 -6.09 4.66 18.88
CA ASP A 103 -7.48 5.00 19.19
C ASP A 103 -8.48 4.27 18.26
N GLN A 104 -9.55 3.73 18.84
CA GLN A 104 -10.45 2.82 18.13
C GLN A 104 -11.25 3.53 17.04
N GLU A 105 -11.70 4.77 17.28
CA GLU A 105 -12.46 5.53 16.29
C GLU A 105 -11.54 6.02 15.16
N GLN A 106 -10.36 6.53 15.49
CA GLN A 106 -9.35 6.87 14.49
C GLN A 106 -8.89 5.65 13.68
N ARG A 107 -8.82 4.46 14.29
CA ARG A 107 -8.49 3.21 13.58
C ARG A 107 -9.54 2.86 12.53
N LYS A 108 -10.83 3.02 12.82
CA LYS A 108 -11.91 2.78 11.85
C LYS A 108 -11.77 3.74 10.66
N ILE A 109 -11.51 5.02 10.93
CA ILE A 109 -11.29 6.04 9.88
C ILE A 109 -10.06 5.70 9.04
N ALA A 110 -8.96 5.33 9.68
CA ALA A 110 -7.73 4.90 9.03
C ALA A 110 -7.96 3.70 8.10
N LEU A 111 -8.68 2.68 8.57
CA LEU A 111 -9.01 1.50 7.78
C LEU A 111 -9.91 1.84 6.60
N ALA A 112 -10.91 2.70 6.79
CA ALA A 112 -11.78 3.15 5.69
C ALA A 112 -10.98 3.86 4.59
N ILE A 113 -10.07 4.76 4.96
CA ILE A 113 -9.22 5.48 4.01
C ILE A 113 -8.22 4.53 3.34
N LEU A 114 -7.64 3.58 4.09
CA LEU A 114 -6.75 2.57 3.54
C LEU A 114 -7.45 1.65 2.54
N ILE A 115 -8.69 1.26 2.82
CA ILE A 115 -9.53 0.48 1.90
C ILE A 115 -9.73 1.26 0.59
N GLU A 116 -10.16 2.52 0.68
CA GLU A 116 -10.38 3.37 -0.49
C GLU A 116 -9.10 3.59 -1.30
N LEU A 117 -7.97 3.81 -0.62
CA LEU A 117 -6.66 3.90 -1.26
C LEU A 117 -6.31 2.60 -1.99
N CYS A 118 -6.51 1.44 -1.37
CA CYS A 118 -6.25 0.15 -1.99
C CYS A 118 -7.17 -0.15 -3.19
N ASP A 119 -8.46 0.23 -3.11
CA ASP A 119 -9.40 0.08 -4.22
C ASP A 119 -9.00 0.97 -5.40
N SER A 120 -8.54 2.21 -5.12
CA SER A 120 -7.96 3.12 -6.11
C SER A 120 -6.68 2.56 -6.74
N LEU A 121 -5.77 1.98 -5.94
CA LEU A 121 -4.53 1.34 -6.43
C LEU A 121 -4.83 0.17 -7.38
N ILE A 122 -5.82 -0.67 -7.06
CA ILE A 122 -6.27 -1.75 -7.95
C ILE A 122 -6.77 -1.16 -9.27
N TRP A 123 -7.55 -0.08 -9.21
CA TRP A 123 -8.14 0.51 -10.40
C TRP A 123 -7.11 1.06 -11.39
N TRP A 124 -6.10 1.76 -10.88
CA TRP A 124 -4.96 2.24 -11.67
C TRP A 124 -4.05 1.12 -12.13
N THR A 125 -3.83 0.11 -11.28
CA THR A 125 -3.07 -1.09 -11.65
C THR A 125 -3.67 -1.78 -12.87
N GLN A 126 -5.00 -1.91 -12.95
CA GLN A 126 -5.66 -2.53 -14.12
C GLN A 126 -5.44 -1.74 -15.42
N ARG A 127 -5.26 -0.42 -15.35
CA ARG A 127 -4.96 0.44 -16.52
C ARG A 127 -3.51 0.40 -16.95
N TYR A 128 -2.60 0.31 -15.98
CA TYR A 128 -1.16 0.42 -16.24
C TYR A 128 -0.44 -0.92 -16.31
N LYS A 129 -1.12 -2.03 -16.01
CA LYS A 129 -0.64 -3.37 -16.32
C LYS A 129 -0.36 -3.47 -17.81
N LYS A 130 0.93 -3.57 -18.16
CA LYS A 130 1.35 -3.86 -19.53
C LYS A 130 0.79 -5.23 -19.92
N PRO A 131 0.37 -5.42 -21.19
CA PRO A 131 0.04 -6.75 -21.70
C PRO A 131 1.22 -7.68 -21.39
N LYS A 132 0.95 -8.86 -20.84
CA LYS A 132 1.98 -9.91 -20.82
C LYS A 132 2.42 -10.09 -22.27
N GLN A 133 3.69 -9.82 -22.59
CA GLN A 133 4.21 -10.16 -23.90
C GLN A 133 3.92 -11.64 -24.12
N GLY A 134 2.94 -11.91 -24.99
CA GLY A 134 2.58 -13.27 -25.33
C GLY A 134 3.80 -13.93 -25.93
N VAL A 135 4.11 -15.12 -25.42
CA VAL A 135 4.80 -16.14 -26.23
C VAL A 135 4.10 -16.15 -27.59
N GLY A 136 4.86 -15.89 -28.65
CA GLY A 136 4.35 -15.56 -29.98
C GLY A 136 3.32 -16.57 -30.49
N GLY A 137 2.08 -16.11 -30.65
CA GLY A 137 1.15 -16.72 -31.59
C GLY A 137 1.53 -16.23 -32.98
N LYS A 138 2.14 -17.10 -33.78
CA LYS A 138 2.30 -16.89 -35.22
C LYS A 138 0.94 -16.49 -35.80
N THR A 139 0.89 -15.31 -36.37
CA THR A 139 -0.20 -14.91 -37.26
C THR A 139 0.08 -15.62 -38.58
N ASP A 140 -0.51 -16.80 -38.77
CA ASP A 140 -0.52 -17.43 -40.09
C ASP A 140 -1.45 -16.60 -40.98
N ALA A 141 -0.83 -15.96 -41.97
CA ALA A 141 -1.52 -15.35 -43.08
C ALA A 141 -2.22 -16.43 -43.91
N ARG A 142 -3.53 -16.27 -44.12
CA ARG A 142 -4.26 -16.76 -45.29
C ARG A 142 -5.54 -15.98 -45.47
#